data_AF-A0A356IHZ5-F1
#
_entry.id   AF-A0A356IHZ5-F1
#
_cell.length_a   1.000
_cell.length_b   1.000
_cell.length_c   1.000
_cell.angle_alpha   90.00
_cell.angle_beta   90.00
_cell.angle_gamma   90.00
#
_symmetry.space_group_name_H-M   'P 1'
#
loop_
_entity.id
_entity.type
_entity.pdbx_description
1 polymer ?
#
loop_
_entity_poly.entity_id
_entity_poly.type
_entity_poly.pdbx_seq_one_letter_code
_entity_poly.pdbx_strand_id
1 'polypeptide(L)'
;MPEFLLVLVSTILVNNFVLVQFLGLCPFMGVSNKLEAAMGMSLATTFVLTLSSVLSYLTYRYVLVPLDVAYLKTISFILVI
;
A
#
# COMPACT_ATOMS: atom_id res chain seq x y z
N MET A 1 -15.06 14.71 -23.49
CA MET A 1 -14.30 13.47 -23.78
C MET A 1 -12.80 13.47 -23.44
N PRO A 2 -12.04 14.59 -23.36
CA PRO A 2 -10.65 14.55 -22.86
C PRO A 2 -10.54 14.45 -21.32
N GLU A 3 -11.63 14.71 -20.59
CA GLU A 3 -11.63 14.75 -19.12
C GLU A 3 -11.37 13.39 -18.47
N PHE A 4 -11.87 12.28 -19.05
CA PHE A 4 -11.56 10.95 -18.53
C PHE A 4 -10.08 10.59 -18.70
N LEU A 5 -9.46 10.98 -19.82
CA LEU A 5 -8.03 10.76 -20.05
C LEU A 5 -7.19 11.57 -19.05
N LEU A 6 -7.63 12.81 -18.76
CA LEU A 6 -6.93 13.71 -17.84
C LEU A 6 -7.08 13.26 -16.38
N VAL A 7 -8.26 12.75 -15.98
CA VAL A 7 -8.47 12.10 -14.67
C VAL A 7 -7.65 10.82 -14.56
N LEU A 8 -7.64 9.98 -15.60
CA LEU A 8 -6.87 8.73 -15.61
C LEU A 8 -5.36 9.00 -15.46
N VAL A 9 -4.82 9.96 -16.22
CA VAL A 9 -3.41 10.37 -16.11
C VAL A 9 -3.12 11.01 -14.76
N SER A 10 -4.02 11.87 -14.24
CA SER A 10 -3.82 12.51 -12.93
C SER A 10 -3.84 11.49 -11.78
N THR A 11 -4.68 10.45 -11.84
CA THR A 11 -4.71 9.38 -10.83
C THR A 11 -3.47 8.48 -10.92
N ILE A 12 -2.98 8.17 -12.12
CA ILE A 12 -1.83 7.26 -12.34
C ILE A 12 -0.48 7.94 -12.12
N LEU A 13 -0.35 9.26 -12.31
CA LEU A 13 0.93 9.98 -12.15
C LEU A 13 0.96 10.88 -10.91
N VAL A 14 -0.10 11.64 -10.63
CA VAL A 14 -0.08 12.69 -9.60
C VAL A 14 -0.55 12.16 -8.24
N ASN A 15 -1.49 11.22 -8.23
CA ASN A 15 -2.01 10.63 -6.99
C ASN A 15 -1.53 9.18 -6.75
N ASN A 16 -0.61 8.69 -7.58
CA ASN A 16 -0.16 7.32 -7.49
C ASN A 16 0.70 7.11 -6.25
N PHE A 17 0.16 6.29 -5.35
CA PHE A 17 0.74 5.91 -4.07
C PHE A 17 2.22 5.50 -4.18
N VAL A 18 2.61 4.88 -5.31
CA VAL A 18 3.97 4.40 -5.58
C VAL A 18 4.96 5.54 -5.83
N LEU A 19 4.52 6.64 -6.46
CA LEU A 19 5.40 7.77 -6.80
C LEU A 19 5.48 8.82 -5.68
N VAL A 20 4.41 9.00 -4.90
CA VAL A 20 4.28 10.17 -3.99
C VAL A 20 4.69 9.86 -2.55
N GLN A 21 4.51 8.63 -2.06
CA GLN A 21 4.67 8.37 -0.61
C GLN A 21 6.00 7.78 -0.18
N PHE A 22 6.97 7.49 -1.07
CA PHE A 22 8.28 6.92 -0.71
C PHE A 22 8.22 5.76 0.33
N LEU A 23 7.11 5.02 0.40
CA LEU A 23 7.00 3.83 1.24
C LEU A 23 7.89 2.76 0.60
N GLY A 24 9.03 2.46 1.23
CA GLY A 24 9.99 1.48 0.69
C GLY A 24 11.40 2.00 0.42
N LEU A 25 11.80 3.15 0.98
CA LEU A 25 13.22 3.58 0.98
C LEU A 25 14.16 2.50 1.56
N CYS A 26 13.69 1.75 2.57
CA CYS A 26 14.46 0.67 3.21
C CYS A 26 14.79 -0.48 2.23
N PRO A 27 13.84 -1.10 1.50
CA PRO A 27 14.16 -2.09 0.47
C PRO A 27 14.86 -1.48 -0.75
N PHE A 28 14.61 -0.21 -1.08
CA PHE A 28 15.27 0.44 -2.21
C PHE A 28 16.79 0.54 -2.00
N MET A 29 17.24 1.01 -0.83
CA MET A 29 18.67 1.14 -0.54
C MET A 29 19.42 -0.20 -0.52
N GLY A 30 18.79 -1.27 -0.04
CA GLY A 30 19.42 -2.60 0.05
C GLY A 30 19.52 -3.35 -1.27
N VAL A 31 18.68 -3.00 -2.26
CA VAL A 31 18.43 -3.86 -3.43
C VAL A 31 18.75 -3.16 -4.76
N SER A 32 19.07 -1.86 -4.72
CA SER A 32 19.38 -1.04 -5.91
C SER A 32 20.51 -1.56 -6.81
N ASN A 33 21.44 -2.36 -6.29
CA ASN A 33 22.59 -2.86 -7.05
C ASN A 33 22.31 -4.11 -7.91
N LYS A 34 21.21 -4.83 -7.68
CA LYS A 34 20.92 -6.10 -8.39
C LYS A 34 19.47 -6.17 -8.84
N LEU A 35 19.25 -6.15 -10.16
CA LEU A 35 17.93 -6.25 -10.78
C LEU A 35 17.17 -7.53 -10.38
N GLU A 36 17.87 -8.68 -10.30
CA GLU A 36 17.26 -9.95 -9.85
C GLU A 36 16.74 -9.87 -8.42
N ALA A 37 17.49 -9.23 -7.51
CA ALA A 37 17.05 -9.04 -6.13
C ALA A 37 15.89 -8.03 -6.04
N ALA A 38 15.89 -7.00 -6.90
CA ALA A 38 14.83 -5.99 -6.95
C ALA A 38 13.50 -6.58 -7.39
N MET A 39 13.52 -7.48 -8.38
CA MET A 39 12.33 -8.22 -8.82
C MET A 39 11.77 -9.13 -7.73
N GLY A 40 12.62 -9.86 -6.99
CA GLY A 40 12.17 -10.70 -5.89
C GLY A 40 11.51 -9.88 -4.76
N MET A 41 12.12 -8.74 -4.42
CA MET A 41 11.62 -7.86 -3.35
C MET A 41 10.34 -7.13 -3.74
N SER A 42 10.18 -6.69 -4.99
CA SER A 42 8.94 -6.06 -5.45
C SER A 42 7.77 -7.05 -5.51
N LEU A 43 8.01 -8.29 -5.93
CA LEU A 43 7.00 -9.35 -5.90
C LEU A 43 6.55 -9.69 -4.48
N ALA A 44 7.51 -9.87 -3.57
CA ALA A 44 7.23 -10.18 -2.17
C ALA A 44 6.42 -9.06 -1.50
N THR A 45 6.82 -7.81 -1.69
CA THR A 45 6.11 -6.65 -1.10
C THR A 45 4.74 -6.42 -1.73
N THR A 46 4.58 -6.62 -3.04
CA THR A 46 3.26 -6.54 -3.71
C THR A 46 2.30 -7.59 -3.15
N PHE A 47 2.79 -8.82 -2.92
CA PHE A 47 1.99 -9.89 -2.34
C PHE A 47 1.58 -9.59 -0.89
N VAL A 48 2.53 -9.15 -0.05
CA VAL A 48 2.23 -8.80 1.35
C VAL A 48 1.27 -7.62 1.42
N LEU A 49 1.50 -6.54 0.65
CA LEU A 49 0.65 -5.36 0.65
C LEU A 49 -0.78 -5.65 0.18
N THR A 50 -0.94 -6.49 -0.84
CA THR A 50 -2.27 -6.89 -1.32
C THR A 50 -3.02 -7.72 -0.27
N LEU A 51 -2.36 -8.70 0.35
CA LEU A 51 -2.95 -9.49 1.42
C LEU A 51 -3.30 -8.64 2.65
N SER A 52 -2.35 -7.83 3.13
CA SER A 52 -2.54 -6.97 4.31
C SER A 52 -3.59 -5.89 4.08
N SER A 53 -3.79 -5.41 2.84
CA SER A 53 -4.88 -4.48 2.51
C SER A 53 -6.25 -5.13 2.68
N VAL A 54 -6.42 -6.38 2.21
CA VAL A 54 -7.67 -7.14 2.36
C VAL A 54 -7.93 -7.43 3.83
N LEU A 55 -6.92 -7.88 4.56
CA LEU A 55 -7.02 -8.17 6.00
C LEU A 55 -7.31 -6.91 6.82
N SER A 56 -6.66 -5.79 6.53
CA SER A 56 -6.90 -4.51 7.22
C SER A 56 -8.32 -4.01 6.99
N TYR A 57 -8.88 -4.20 5.79
CA TYR A 57 -10.28 -3.89 5.50
C TYR A 57 -11.23 -4.78 6.30
N LEU A 58 -10.96 -6.08 6.36
CA LEU A 58 -11.76 -7.03 7.14
C LEU A 58 -11.74 -6.68 8.62
N THR A 59 -10.55 -6.43 9.19
CA THR A 59 -10.37 -6.05 10.60
C THR A 59 -11.03 -4.72 10.90
N TYR A 60 -10.93 -3.72 10.01
CA TYR A 60 -11.63 -2.46 10.19
C TYR A 60 -13.15 -2.64 10.24
N ARG A 61 -13.72 -3.40 9.30
CA ARG A 61 -15.17 -3.55 9.15
C ARG A 61 -15.80 -4.50 10.18
N TYR A 62 -15.13 -5.58 10.53
CA TYR A 62 -15.67 -6.63 11.41
C TYR A 62 -15.21 -6.52 12.86
N VAL A 63 -14.09 -5.85 13.15
CA VAL A 63 -13.59 -5.69 14.53
C VAL A 63 -13.76 -4.26 14.99
N LEU A 64 -13.30 -3.29 14.20
CA LEU A 64 -13.20 -1.90 14.66
C LEU A 64 -14.54 -1.15 14.66
N VAL A 65 -15.38 -1.37 13.64
CA VAL A 65 -16.71 -0.76 13.52
C VAL A 65 -17.72 -1.27 14.57
N PRO A 66 -17.88 -2.58 14.83
CA PRO A 66 -18.86 -3.04 15.81
C PRO A 66 -18.45 -2.75 17.26
N LEU A 67 -17.17 -2.51 17.52
CA LEU A 67 -16.65 -2.20 18.85
C LEU A 67 -16.53 -0.68 19.12
N ASP A 68 -16.89 0.17 18.14
CA ASP A 68 -16.80 1.65 18.17
C ASP A 68 -15.39 2.21 18.49
N VAL A 69 -14.35 1.38 18.38
CA VAL A 69 -12.96 1.76 18.73
C VAL A 69 -12.19 2.25 17.50
N ALA A 70 -12.78 3.19 16.75
CA ALA A 70 -12.18 3.73 15.52
C ALA A 70 -10.81 4.42 15.77
N TYR A 71 -10.53 4.85 17.00
CA TYR A 71 -9.27 5.49 17.39
C TYR A 71 -8.06 4.53 17.35
N LEU A 72 -8.27 3.21 17.47
CA LEU A 72 -7.19 2.22 17.46
C LEU A 72 -6.81 1.74 16.04
N LYS A 73 -7.38 2.36 15.00
CA LYS A 73 -7.17 1.97 13.59
C LYS A 73 -5.69 1.86 13.21
N THR A 74 -4.88 2.86 13.58
CA THR A 74 -3.46 2.89 13.23
C THR A 74 -2.68 1.73 13.86
N ILE A 75 -2.93 1.44 15.14
CA ILE A 75 -2.25 0.33 15.86
C ILE A 75 -2.70 -1.02 15.30
N SER A 76 -4.00 -1.18 15.03
CA SER A 76 -4.53 -2.41 14.42
C SER A 76 -3.95 -2.66 13.03
N PHE A 77 -3.74 -1.62 12.23
CA PHE A 77 -3.14 -1.78 10.90
C PHE A 77 -1.67 -2.14 10.96
N ILE A 78 -0.90 -1.57 11.90
CA ILE A 78 0.51 -1.95 12.13
C ILE A 78 0.63 -3.40 12.63
N LEU A 79 -0.36 -3.92 13.35
CA LEU A 79 -0.34 -5.31 13.84
C LEU A 79 -0.73 -6.34 12.76
N VAL A 80 -1.47 -5.90 11.74
CA VAL A 80 -1.92 -6.74 10.61
C VAL A 80 -0.91 -6.72 9.44
N ILE A 81 -0.18 -5.61 9.27
CA ILE A 81 0.89 -5.42 8.27
C ILE A 81 2.20 -5.94 8.83
#